data_AF-A0A4Y1ZWM1-F1
#
_entry.id   AF-A0A4Y1ZWM1-F1
#
_cell.length_a   1.000
_cell.length_b   1.000
_cell.length_c   1.000
_cell.angle_alpha   90.00
_cell.angle_beta   90.00
_cell.angle_gamma   90.00
#
_symmetry.space_group_name_H-M   'P 1'
#
loop_
_entity.id
_entity.type
_entity.pdbx_description
1 polymer ?
#
loop_
_entity_poly.entity_id
_entity_poly.type
_entity_poly.pdbx_seq_one_letter_code
_entity_poly.pdbx_strand_id
1 'polypeptide(L)' 'MDDEVLPSSQHLQDEYALDTTIFQDDNSTFHRAGRICDWFDEHSLTLLHLDWSAKSPDISPIENLCYMSEQR' A
#
# COMPACT_ATOMS: atom_id res chain seq x y z
N MET A 1 12.12 9.03 9.16
CA MET A 1 10.92 8.89 8.34
C MET A 1 9.83 9.48 9.19
N ASP A 2 9.18 10.53 8.70
CA ASP A 2 8.04 11.10 9.39
C ASP A 2 6.93 10.06 9.38
N ASP A 3 6.26 9.83 10.52
CA ASP A 3 5.23 8.80 10.68
C ASP A 3 3.89 9.23 10.02
N GLU A 4 3.94 10.09 9.00
CA GLU A 4 2.77 10.64 8.30
C GLU A 4 2.53 9.98 6.95
N VAL A 5 1.25 9.87 6.58
CA VAL A 5 0.82 9.48 5.25
C VAL A 5 1.26 10.54 4.22
N LEU A 6 1.65 10.10 3.01
CA LEU A 6 2.06 11.02 1.95
C LEU A 6 0.94 12.02 1.61
N PRO A 7 1.24 13.32 1.40
CA PRO A 7 0.24 14.33 1.07
C PRO A 7 -0.62 14.00 -0.16
N SER A 8 -0.05 13.28 -1.13
CA SER A 8 -0.79 12.81 -2.31
C SER A 8 -1.87 11.81 -1.96
N SER A 9 -1.65 10.95 -0.97
CA SER A 9 -2.66 9.99 -0.51
C SER A 9 -3.82 10.69 0.18
N GLN A 10 -3.54 11.71 1.00
CA GLN A 10 -4.61 12.52 1.62
C GLN A 10 -5.44 13.25 0.55
N HIS A 11 -4.77 13.82 -0.46
CA HIS A 11 -5.46 14.48 -1.56
C HIS A 11 -6.40 13.53 -2.31
N LEU A 12 -5.96 12.29 -2.59
CA LEU A 12 -6.81 11.29 -3.24
C LEU A 12 -7.99 10.86 -2.36
N GLN A 13 -7.79 10.73 -1.05
CA GLN A 13 -8.89 10.44 -0.12
C GLN A 13 -9.96 11.53 -0.14
N ASP A 14 -9.53 12.79 -0.13
CA ASP A 14 -10.42 13.95 -0.15
C ASP A 14 -11.13 14.09 -1.51
N GLU A 15 -10.40 13.91 -2.63
CA GLU A 15 -10.94 14.02 -3.99
C GLU A 15 -12.01 12.95 -4.27
N TYR A 16 -11.75 11.72 -3.84
CA TYR A 16 -12.63 10.58 -4.09
C TYR A 16 -13.59 10.26 -2.93
N ALA A 17 -13.59 11.08 -1.88
CA ALA A 17 -14.38 10.88 -0.66
C ALA A 17 -14.29 9.43 -0.13
N LEU A 18 -13.06 8.91 -0.04
CA LEU A 18 -12.81 7.53 0.38
C LEU A 18 -12.81 7.44 1.91
N ASP A 19 -13.79 6.75 2.46
CA ASP A 19 -13.86 6.46 3.91
C ASP A 19 -12.73 5.53 4.38
N THR A 20 -12.22 4.67 3.49
CA THR A 20 -11.13 3.74 3.81
C THR A 20 -10.27 3.49 2.57
N THR A 21 -8.96 3.64 2.74
CA THR A 21 -7.96 3.31 1.72
C THR A 21 -7.47 1.88 1.93
N ILE A 22 -7.35 1.10 0.86
CA ILE A 22 -6.76 -0.24 0.90
C ILE A 22 -5.33 -0.13 0.38
N PHE A 23 -4.36 -0.48 1.22
CA PHE A 23 -2.95 -0.51 0.86
C PHE A 23 -2.53 -1.94 0.51
N GLN A 24 -2.06 -2.14 -0.72
CA GLN A 24 -1.53 -3.42 -1.20
C GLN A 24 -0.01 -3.32 -1.35
N ASP A 25 0.70 -4.24 -0.71
CA ASP A 25 2.13 -4.50 -0.91
C ASP A 25 2.37 -6.00 -1.08
N ASP A 26 3.64 -6.39 -1.23
CA ASP A 26 4.02 -7.80 -1.20
C ASP A 26 4.21 -8.30 0.24
N ASN A 27 4.53 -9.58 0.40
CA ASN A 27 4.77 -10.16 1.73
C ASN A 27 6.26 -10.17 2.13
N SER A 28 7.05 -9.18 1.69
CA SER A 28 8.46 -9.05 2.05
C SER A 28 8.63 -8.76 3.55
N THR A 29 9.72 -9.28 4.13
CA THR A 29 10.04 -9.11 5.55
C THR A 29 10.15 -7.64 5.97
N PHE A 30 10.47 -6.73 5.03
CA PHE A 30 10.55 -5.30 5.31
C PHE A 30 9.16 -4.68 5.54
N HIS A 31 8.15 -5.08 4.76
CA HIS A 31 6.76 -4.60 4.89
C HIS A 31 6.03 -5.22 6.08
N ARG A 32 6.58 -6.28 6.66
CA ARG A 32 6.06 -6.96 7.87
C ARG A 32 6.91 -6.70 9.11
N ALA A 33 7.84 -5.74 9.07
CA ALA A 33 8.63 -5.39 10.24
C ALA A 33 7.72 -4.77 11.32
N GLY A 34 8.03 -5.01 12.61
CA GLY A 34 7.18 -4.56 13.72
C GLY A 34 6.79 -3.09 13.64
N ARG A 35 7.76 -2.20 13.33
CA ARG A 35 7.48 -0.77 13.17
C ARG A 35 6.47 -0.46 12.05
N ILE A 36 6.47 -1.23 10.96
CA ILE A 36 5.51 -1.06 9.87
C ILE A 36 4.12 -1.54 10.31
N CYS A 37 4.04 -2.68 11.00
CA CYS A 37 2.79 -3.17 11.58
C CYS A 37 2.20 -2.18 12.59
N ASP A 38 3.01 -1.67 13.52
CA ASP A 38 2.58 -0.68 14.52
C ASP A 38 2.01 0.58 13.83
N TRP A 39 2.65 1.04 12.75
CA TRP A 39 2.19 2.19 11.98
C TRP A 39 0.83 1.93 11.28
N PHE A 40 0.61 0.74 10.72
CA PHE A 40 -0.71 0.38 10.16
C PHE A 40 -1.78 0.28 11.24
N ASP A 41 -1.46 -0.26 12.41
CA ASP A 41 -2.39 -0.35 13.54
C ASP A 41 -2.79 1.04 14.05
N GLU A 42 -1.87 2.00 14.09
CA GLU A 42 -2.15 3.40 14.43
C GLU A 42 -3.11 4.09 13.42
N HIS A 43 -3.09 3.64 12.16
CA HIS A 43 -3.87 4.22 11.05
C HIS A 43 -5.08 3.37 10.62
N SER A 44 -5.46 2.35 11.41
CA SER A 44 -6.43 1.33 11.00
C SER A 44 -7.86 1.85 10.77
N LEU A 45 -8.17 3.10 11.17
CA LEU A 45 -9.48 3.74 10.94
C LEU A 45 -9.66 4.23 9.51
N THR A 46 -8.58 4.57 8.82
CA THR A 46 -8.61 5.14 7.46
C THR A 46 -7.79 4.33 6.46
N LEU A 47 -6.94 3.41 6.94
CA LEU A 47 -6.04 2.61 6.12
C LEU A 47 -6.13 1.12 6.48
N LEU A 48 -6.47 0.29 5.50
CA LEU A 48 -6.50 -1.16 5.61
C LEU A 48 -5.28 -1.76 4.89
N HIS A 49 -4.45 -2.50 5.61
CA HIS A 49 -3.38 -3.30 5.01
C HIS A 49 -3.98 -4.56 4.39
N LEU A 50 -3.84 -4.74 3.08
CA LEU A 50 -4.36 -5.91 2.38
C LEU A 50 -3.48 -7.13 2.64
N ASP A 51 -4.10 -8.21 3.14
CA ASP A 51 -3.46 -9.52 3.20
C ASP A 51 -3.20 -10.05 1.80
N TRP A 52 -1.91 -10.16 1.43
CA TRP A 52 -1.48 -10.62 0.11
C TRP A 52 -0.82 -11.99 0.15
N SER A 53 -1.14 -12.83 -0.84
CA SER A 53 -0.51 -14.14 -0.98
C SER A 53 0.97 -14.01 -1.31
N ALA A 54 1.80 -14.85 -0.67
CA ALA A 54 3.23 -14.89 -0.97
C ALA A 54 3.48 -15.41 -2.39
N LYS A 55 4.49 -14.83 -3.07
CA LYS A 55 4.93 -15.22 -4.42
C LYS A 55 3.81 -15.14 -5.47
N SER A 56 2.95 -14.13 -5.36
CA SER A 56 1.85 -13.89 -6.29
C SER A 56 2.02 -12.57 -7.04
N PRO A 57 3.05 -12.45 -7.92
CA PRO A 57 3.24 -11.25 -8.74
C PRO A 57 2.18 -11.13 -9.83
N ASP A 58 1.65 -12.26 -10.31
CA ASP A 58 0.65 -12.34 -11.38
C ASP A 58 -0.67 -11.60 -11.07
N ILE A 59 -0.98 -11.46 -9.79
CA ILE A 59 -2.17 -10.73 -9.31
C ILE A 59 -1.86 -9.30 -8.90
N SER A 60 -0.59 -8.86 -8.89
CA SER A 60 -0.25 -7.51 -8.45
C SER A 60 -0.40 -6.51 -9.60
N PRO A 61 -1.25 -5.47 -9.45
CA PRO A 61 -1.48 -4.51 -10.54
C PRO A 61 -0.21 -3.76 -10.98
N ILE A 62 0.77 -3.60 -10.09
CA ILE A 62 2.02 -2.88 -10.39
C ILE A 62 2.89 -3.63 -11.40
N GLU A 63 2.83 -4.97 -11.44
CA GLU A 63 3.60 -5.77 -12.39
C GLU A 63 3.22 -5.46 -13.84
N ASN A 64 1.96 -5.15 -14.10
CA ASN A 64 1.53 -4.71 -15.43
C ASN A 64 2.17 -3.36 -15.81
N LEU A 65 2.29 -2.42 -14.86
CA LEU A 65 2.96 -1.14 -15.09
C LEU A 65 4.47 -1.31 -15.30
N CYS A 66 5.11 -2.17 -14.51
CA CYS A 66 6.52 -2.53 -14.66
C CYS A 66 6.77 -3.11 -16.05
N TYR A 67 5.99 -4.11 -16.46
CA TYR A 67 6.10 -4.70 -17.79
C TYR A 67 5.97 -3.66 -18.91
N MET A 68 4.98 -2.74 -18.83
CA MET A 68 4.85 -1.67 -19.81
C MET A 68 6.06 -0.72 -19.84
N SER A 69 6.70 -0.49 -18.70
CA SER A 69 7.86 0.40 -18.57
C SER A 69 9.13 -0.23 -19.14
N GLU A 70 9.27 -1.55 -19.04
CA GLU A 70 10.40 -2.33 -19.58
C GLU A 70 10.34 -2.49 -21.11
N GLN A 71 9.14 -2.37 -21.71
CA GLN A 71 8.92 -2.50 -23.16
C GLN A 71 9.17 -1.19 -23.93
N ARG A 72 9.76 -0.19 -23.29
CA ARG A 72 9.99 1.16 -23.82
C ARG A 72 11.42 1.40 -24.28
#